data_AF-A0A1V9UM09-F1
#
_entry.id   AF-A0A1V9UM09-F1
#
_cell.length_a   1.000
_cell.length_b   1.000
_cell.length_c   1.000
_cell.angle_alpha   90.00
_cell.angle_beta   90.00
_cell.angle_gamma   90.00
#
_symmetry.space_group_name_H-M   'P 1'
#
loop_
_entity.id
_entity.type
_entity.pdbx_description
1 polymer ?
#
loop_
_entity_poly.entity_id
_entity_poly.type
_entity_poly.pdbx_seq_one_letter_code
_entity_poly.pdbx_strand_id
1 'polypeptide(L)'
;MIQINAHIGLRGQIVMNSHKKVQPLHLVAASLNQSGARHDSVVSERMALVELLQGYLTITVELHQYVNSLELRLRNVSFVDVRQLFHRIGAAVEQCSAFLDERILDLGAPSQRQTLRLLGHNPVDAWHNLSFATCIQHIGTRTHALMGFSTQAKEFMDRAVINGDYNSLHLVTDCIYQISQLVALIQIHIPADPLPSLAPPQSLLHGAL
;
A
#
# COMPACT_ATOMS: atom_id res chain seq x y z
N MET A 1 14.97 -42.08 42.22
CA MET A 1 15.58 -42.28 43.54
C MET A 1 15.70 -40.91 44.18
N ILE A 2 14.97 -40.71 45.27
CA ILE A 2 14.80 -39.44 45.99
C ILE A 2 15.94 -39.31 47.00
N GLN A 3 16.58 -38.14 47.10
CA GLN A 3 17.18 -37.71 48.37
C GLN A 3 16.85 -36.25 48.62
N ILE A 4 15.95 -36.08 49.59
CA ILE A 4 15.66 -34.86 50.33
C ILE A 4 16.73 -34.79 51.43
N ASN A 5 17.35 -33.63 51.62
CA ASN A 5 18.04 -33.33 52.87
C ASN A 5 17.67 -31.91 53.31
N ALA A 6 16.90 -31.86 54.40
CA ALA A 6 16.64 -30.67 55.17
C ALA A 6 17.68 -30.59 56.29
N HIS A 7 18.24 -29.41 56.54
CA HIS A 7 18.76 -29.09 57.86
C HIS A 7 18.51 -27.63 58.22
N ILE A 8 17.81 -27.47 59.33
CA ILE A 8 17.43 -26.25 60.04
C ILE A 8 18.59 -25.87 60.99
N GLY A 9 18.84 -24.56 61.17
CA GLY A 9 19.88 -24.06 62.10
C GLY A 9 19.89 -22.53 62.30
N LEU A 10 18.87 -22.04 63.01
CA LEU A 10 18.70 -20.80 63.81
C LEU A 10 19.81 -19.72 63.96
N ARG A 11 19.27 -18.48 63.99
CA ARG A 11 19.58 -17.33 64.88
C ARG A 11 20.67 -16.31 64.49
N GLY A 12 20.19 -15.09 64.24
CA GLY A 12 20.76 -13.88 64.85
C GLY A 12 21.11 -12.74 63.90
N GLN A 13 20.19 -11.80 63.71
CA GLN A 13 20.30 -10.42 64.21
C GLN A 13 19.23 -9.55 63.56
N ILE A 14 18.34 -9.02 64.40
CA ILE A 14 17.45 -7.91 64.09
C ILE A 14 18.31 -6.66 64.22
N VAL A 15 18.56 -5.98 63.10
CA VAL A 15 19.00 -4.58 63.11
C VAL A 15 17.84 -3.74 62.61
N MET A 16 17.18 -3.08 63.56
CA MET A 16 16.31 -1.93 63.33
C MET A 16 17.15 -0.84 62.66
N ASN A 17 16.76 -0.43 61.46
CA ASN A 17 17.16 0.88 60.93
C ASN A 17 15.90 1.64 60.53
N SER A 18 15.46 2.50 61.44
CA SER A 18 14.41 3.48 61.21
C SER A 18 14.99 4.70 60.48
N HIS A 19 14.12 5.35 59.72
CA HIS A 19 14.32 6.60 58.97
C HIS A 19 14.99 6.44 57.60
N LYS A 20 14.21 6.56 56.51
CA LYS A 20 13.98 7.84 55.83
C LYS A 20 13.10 7.65 54.58
N LYS A 21 12.01 8.42 54.54
CA LYS A 21 11.18 8.80 53.37
C LYS A 21 10.41 7.69 52.65
N VAL A 22 9.15 7.57 53.07
CA VAL A 22 8.02 7.19 52.21
C VAL A 22 8.05 8.08 50.97
N GLN A 23 8.38 7.50 49.81
CA GLN A 23 8.06 8.12 48.54
C GLN A 23 6.53 8.03 48.37
N PRO A 24 5.82 9.15 48.18
CA PRO A 24 4.41 9.08 47.88
C PRO A 24 4.26 8.45 46.49
N LEU A 25 3.33 7.50 46.39
CA LEU A 25 2.75 7.05 45.13
C LEU A 25 2.40 8.29 44.28
N HIS A 26 3.19 8.54 43.24
CA HIS A 26 2.82 9.45 42.16
C HIS A 26 2.94 8.71 40.83
N LEU A 27 2.34 7.52 40.77
CA LEU A 27 2.16 6.75 39.56
C LEU A 27 0.67 6.51 39.46
N VAL A 28 -0.01 7.23 38.55
CA VAL A 28 -1.33 6.92 37.92
C VAL A 28 -1.95 8.13 37.22
N ALA A 29 -1.48 9.38 37.42
CA ALA A 29 -2.06 10.54 36.72
C ALA A 29 -1.48 10.81 35.30
N ALA A 30 -0.29 10.30 34.97
CA ALA A 30 0.38 10.59 33.70
C ALA A 30 0.00 9.63 32.54
N SER A 31 -0.64 8.49 32.83
CA SER A 31 -0.97 7.48 31.81
C SER A 31 -2.31 7.71 31.10
N LEU A 32 -3.20 8.53 31.66
CA LEU A 32 -4.54 8.75 31.10
C LEU A 32 -4.52 9.71 29.90
N ASN A 33 -3.67 10.74 29.91
CA ASN A 33 -3.57 11.70 28.80
C ASN A 33 -2.70 11.19 27.64
N GLN A 34 -1.74 10.31 27.89
CA GLN A 34 -0.95 9.68 26.83
C GLN A 34 -1.75 8.62 26.07
N SER A 35 -2.71 7.96 26.74
CA SER A 35 -3.55 6.95 26.10
C SER A 35 -4.50 7.55 25.07
N GLY A 36 -5.06 8.75 25.32
CA GLY A 36 -5.90 9.47 24.36
C GLY A 36 -5.12 9.99 23.16
N ALA A 37 -4.01 10.71 23.41
CA ALA A 37 -3.19 11.26 22.33
C ALA A 37 -2.55 10.17 21.44
N ARG A 38 -2.17 9.02 22.01
CA ARG A 38 -1.68 7.87 21.23
C ARG A 38 -2.79 7.22 20.42
N HIS A 39 -3.98 7.07 21.00
CA HIS A 39 -5.11 6.51 20.27
C HIS A 39 -5.53 7.39 19.09
N ASP A 40 -5.58 8.71 19.27
CA ASP A 40 -5.89 9.66 18.21
C ASP A 40 -4.83 9.66 17.09
N SER A 41 -3.54 9.55 17.46
CA SER A 41 -2.43 9.40 16.50
C SER A 41 -2.54 8.11 15.68
N VAL A 42 -2.82 6.98 16.34
CA VAL A 42 -2.97 5.68 15.66
C VAL A 42 -4.18 5.66 14.73
N VAL A 43 -5.30 6.27 15.15
CA VAL A 43 -6.47 6.43 14.28
C VAL A 43 -6.14 7.30 13.07
N SER A 44 -5.41 8.40 13.25
CA SER A 44 -4.98 9.28 12.15
C SER A 44 -4.05 8.57 11.17
N GLU A 45 -3.06 7.81 11.65
CA GLU A 45 -2.14 7.05 10.80
C GLU A 45 -2.87 5.97 10.00
N ARG A 46 -3.80 5.24 10.63
CA ARG A 46 -4.63 4.23 9.95
C ARG A 46 -5.50 4.85 8.87
N MET A 47 -6.12 6.00 9.14
CA MET A 47 -6.93 6.71 8.14
C MET A 47 -6.10 7.17 6.95
N ALA A 48 -4.91 7.72 7.18
CA ALA A 48 -3.99 8.11 6.10
C ALA A 48 -3.53 6.90 5.26
N LEU A 49 -3.32 5.73 5.89
CA LEU A 49 -2.99 4.50 5.17
C LEU A 49 -4.18 4.01 4.33
N VAL A 50 -5.40 4.07 4.87
CA VAL A 50 -6.63 3.75 4.12
C VAL A 50 -6.78 4.67 2.91
N GLU A 51 -6.56 5.98 3.05
CA GLU A 51 -6.63 6.93 1.96
C GLU A 51 -5.61 6.61 0.86
N LEU A 52 -4.37 6.29 1.24
CA LEU A 52 -3.35 5.84 0.30
C LEU A 52 -3.81 4.59 -0.46
N LEU A 53 -4.29 3.56 0.25
CA LEU A 53 -4.75 2.32 -0.38
C LEU A 53 -5.97 2.55 -1.29
N GLN A 54 -6.90 3.42 -0.91
CA GLN A 54 -8.05 3.78 -1.76
C GLN A 54 -7.61 4.47 -3.06
N GLY A 55 -6.62 5.36 -3.00
CA GLY A 55 -6.04 5.98 -4.19
C GLY A 55 -5.46 4.94 -5.15
N TYR A 56 -4.69 3.98 -4.62
CA TYR A 56 -4.08 2.92 -5.42
C TYR A 56 -5.08 1.86 -5.91
N LEU A 57 -6.12 1.57 -5.13
CA LEU A 57 -7.26 0.76 -5.57
C LEU A 57 -7.96 1.42 -6.77
N THR A 58 -8.19 2.73 -6.72
CA THR A 58 -8.78 3.48 -7.83
C THR A 58 -7.95 3.36 -9.10
N ILE A 59 -6.63 3.60 -9.00
CA ILE A 59 -5.68 3.44 -10.11
C ILE A 59 -5.74 2.02 -10.70
N THR A 60 -5.82 1.00 -9.84
CA THR A 60 -5.87 -0.42 -10.25
C THR A 60 -7.20 -0.76 -10.94
N VAL A 61 -8.33 -0.23 -10.46
CA VAL A 61 -9.65 -0.42 -11.10
C VAL A 61 -9.72 0.27 -12.45
N GLU A 62 -9.17 1.48 -12.60
CA GLU A 62 -9.06 2.16 -13.88
C GLU A 62 -8.18 1.38 -14.86
N LEU A 63 -7.02 0.89 -14.40
CA LEU A 63 -6.14 0.03 -15.18
C LEU A 63 -6.89 -1.19 -15.73
N HIS A 64 -7.72 -1.83 -14.91
CA HIS A 64 -8.52 -2.98 -15.33
C HIS A 64 -9.49 -2.63 -16.48
N GLN A 65 -10.06 -1.43 -16.49
CA GLN A 65 -10.98 -0.98 -17.55
C GLN A 65 -10.27 -0.86 -18.90
N TYR A 66 -9.06 -0.29 -18.92
CA TYR A 66 -8.27 -0.20 -20.16
C TYR A 66 -7.85 -1.57 -20.70
N VAL A 67 -7.43 -2.48 -19.80
CA VAL A 67 -7.06 -3.85 -20.17
C VAL A 67 -8.26 -4.60 -20.72
N ASN A 68 -9.42 -4.54 -20.05
CA ASN A 68 -10.65 -5.16 -20.53
C ASN A 68 -11.10 -4.59 -21.88
N SER A 69 -10.97 -3.28 -22.11
CA SER A 69 -11.25 -2.67 -23.42
C SER A 69 -10.36 -3.24 -24.53
N LEU A 70 -9.08 -3.51 -24.26
CA LEU A 70 -8.19 -4.18 -25.22
C LEU A 70 -8.59 -5.63 -25.43
N GLU A 71 -8.87 -6.39 -24.37
CA GLU A 71 -9.32 -7.78 -24.47
C GLU A 71 -10.58 -7.92 -25.35
N LEU A 72 -11.58 -7.06 -25.13
CA LEU A 72 -12.83 -7.06 -25.89
C LEU A 72 -12.58 -6.81 -27.39
N ARG A 73 -11.71 -5.86 -27.74
CA ARG A 73 -11.34 -5.58 -29.14
C ARG A 73 -10.56 -6.73 -29.78
N LEU A 74 -9.74 -7.43 -29.00
CA LEU A 74 -8.95 -8.55 -29.48
C LEU A 74 -9.74 -9.85 -29.64
N ARG A 75 -11.03 -9.90 -29.26
CA ARG A 75 -11.86 -11.12 -29.41
C ARG A 75 -12.03 -11.56 -30.87
N ASN A 76 -12.01 -10.60 -31.80
CA ASN A 76 -12.29 -10.84 -33.22
C ASN A 76 -11.04 -10.94 -34.10
N VAL A 77 -9.84 -10.89 -33.52
CA VAL A 77 -8.58 -11.00 -34.26
C VAL A 77 -7.88 -12.33 -33.97
N SER A 78 -7.13 -12.84 -34.94
CA SER A 78 -6.43 -14.14 -34.86
C SER A 78 -5.14 -14.12 -34.04
N PHE A 79 -4.82 -13.00 -33.37
CA PHE A 79 -3.61 -12.86 -32.54
C PHE A 79 -3.80 -13.47 -31.15
N VAL A 80 -3.77 -14.80 -31.08
CA VAL A 80 -4.02 -15.58 -29.86
C VAL A 80 -3.07 -15.18 -28.72
N ASP A 81 -1.78 -15.03 -28.99
CA ASP A 81 -0.78 -14.71 -27.96
C ASP A 81 -1.01 -13.33 -27.34
N VAL A 82 -1.37 -12.35 -28.17
CA VAL A 82 -1.68 -10.98 -27.71
C VAL A 82 -2.96 -10.99 -26.85
N ARG A 83 -3.98 -11.74 -27.26
CA ARG A 83 -5.20 -11.89 -26.46
C ARG A 83 -4.92 -12.58 -25.13
N GLN A 84 -4.12 -13.64 -25.12
CA GLN A 84 -3.75 -14.37 -23.91
C GLN A 84 -2.94 -13.49 -22.96
N LEU A 85 -2.06 -12.64 -23.50
CA LEU A 85 -1.32 -11.66 -22.73
C LEU A 85 -2.25 -10.70 -22.00
N PHE A 86 -3.16 -10.03 -22.72
CA PHE A 86 -4.07 -9.08 -22.07
C PHE A 86 -4.98 -9.77 -21.06
N HIS A 87 -5.46 -10.98 -21.37
CA HIS A 87 -6.20 -11.80 -20.41
C HIS A 87 -5.42 -12.06 -19.10
N ARG A 88 -4.14 -12.41 -19.21
CA ARG A 88 -3.27 -12.63 -18.04
C ARG A 88 -3.04 -11.35 -17.25
N ILE A 89 -2.85 -10.22 -17.94
CA ILE A 89 -2.75 -8.90 -17.29
C ILE A 89 -4.07 -8.58 -16.59
N GLY A 90 -5.22 -8.75 -17.25
CA GLY A 90 -6.55 -8.48 -16.70
C GLY A 90 -6.80 -9.26 -15.43
N ALA A 91 -6.50 -10.56 -15.43
CA ALA A 91 -6.59 -11.41 -14.24
C ALA A 91 -5.69 -10.93 -13.09
N ALA A 92 -4.45 -10.53 -13.37
CA ALA A 92 -3.53 -10.04 -12.35
C ALA A 92 -3.95 -8.67 -11.78
N VAL A 93 -4.44 -7.76 -12.62
CA VAL A 93 -5.01 -6.48 -12.18
C VAL A 93 -6.22 -6.73 -11.28
N GLU A 94 -7.08 -7.67 -11.66
CA GLU A 94 -8.25 -8.02 -10.87
C GLU A 94 -7.86 -8.56 -9.49
N GLN A 95 -6.92 -9.50 -9.43
CA GLN A 95 -6.38 -10.04 -8.20
C GLN A 95 -5.76 -8.95 -7.32
N CYS A 96 -4.98 -8.04 -7.89
CA CYS A 96 -4.42 -6.91 -7.15
C CYS A 96 -5.51 -5.99 -6.60
N SER A 97 -6.54 -5.69 -7.39
CA SER A 97 -7.65 -4.84 -6.92
C SER A 97 -8.44 -5.50 -5.79
N ALA A 98 -8.65 -6.82 -5.86
CA ALA A 98 -9.31 -7.59 -4.80
C ALA A 98 -8.47 -7.61 -3.52
N PHE A 99 -7.16 -7.80 -3.67
CA PHE A 99 -6.24 -7.77 -2.54
C PHE A 99 -6.26 -6.41 -1.82
N LEU A 100 -6.19 -5.29 -2.56
CA LEU A 100 -6.23 -3.96 -1.95
C LEU A 100 -7.58 -3.67 -1.26
N ASP A 101 -8.67 -4.13 -1.88
CA ASP A 101 -10.03 -4.06 -1.35
C ASP A 101 -10.15 -4.80 -0.01
N GLU A 102 -9.61 -6.02 0.08
CA GLU A 102 -9.52 -6.79 1.34
C GLU A 102 -8.67 -6.07 2.40
N ARG A 103 -7.51 -5.53 2.03
CA ARG A 103 -6.65 -4.79 2.97
C ARG A 103 -7.30 -3.52 3.52
N ILE A 104 -8.11 -2.82 2.72
CA ILE A 104 -8.89 -1.66 3.18
C ILE A 104 -9.95 -2.10 4.20
N LEU A 105 -10.61 -3.23 3.96
CA LEU A 105 -11.58 -3.82 4.89
C LEU A 105 -10.92 -4.27 6.20
N ASP A 106 -9.72 -4.86 6.14
CA ASP A 106 -8.94 -5.29 7.30
C ASP A 106 -8.55 -4.11 8.21
N LEU A 107 -8.37 -2.92 7.62
CA LEU A 107 -8.13 -1.66 8.36
C LEU A 107 -9.43 -1.05 8.94
N GLY A 108 -10.58 -1.69 8.73
CA GLY A 108 -11.88 -1.27 9.25
C GLY A 108 -12.56 -0.17 8.44
N ALA A 109 -12.11 0.09 7.21
CA ALA A 109 -12.70 1.08 6.32
C ALA A 109 -13.59 0.42 5.25
N PRO A 110 -14.70 1.07 4.84
CA PRO A 110 -15.49 0.57 3.72
C PRO A 110 -14.69 0.69 2.43
N SER A 111 -14.65 -0.39 1.65
CA SER A 111 -14.04 -0.33 0.34
C SER A 111 -15.00 0.19 -0.73
N GLN A 112 -14.45 0.97 -1.65
CA GLN A 112 -15.19 1.59 -2.75
C GLN A 112 -15.09 0.79 -4.06
N ARG A 113 -14.42 -0.37 -4.07
CA ARG A 113 -14.14 -1.13 -5.31
C ARG A 113 -15.38 -1.37 -6.17
N GLN A 114 -16.48 -1.81 -5.57
CA GLN A 114 -17.71 -2.08 -6.32
C GLN A 114 -18.31 -0.80 -6.91
N THR A 115 -18.33 0.29 -6.14
CA THR A 115 -18.79 1.61 -6.60
C THR A 115 -17.91 2.13 -7.74
N LEU A 116 -16.58 2.02 -7.63
CA LEU A 116 -15.63 2.41 -8.67
C LEU A 116 -15.82 1.59 -9.95
N ARG A 117 -16.09 0.28 -9.83
CA ARG A 117 -16.41 -0.58 -10.97
C ARG A 117 -17.69 -0.15 -11.67
N LEU A 118 -18.75 0.12 -10.91
CA LEU A 118 -20.04 0.56 -11.45
C LEU A 118 -19.96 1.95 -12.10
N LEU A 119 -19.25 2.90 -11.48
CA LEU A 119 -19.02 4.24 -12.04
C LEU A 119 -18.16 4.19 -13.30
N GLY A 120 -17.17 3.30 -13.35
CA GLY A 120 -16.37 3.06 -14.55
C GLY A 120 -17.08 2.27 -15.65
N HIS A 121 -18.21 1.62 -15.34
CA HIS A 121 -19.01 0.79 -16.25
C HIS A 121 -20.16 1.54 -16.94
N ASN A 122 -20.32 2.87 -16.78
CA ASN A 122 -21.42 3.58 -17.44
C ASN A 122 -21.05 4.99 -17.96
N PRO A 123 -21.34 5.35 -19.23
CA PRO A 123 -21.81 4.54 -20.35
C PRO A 123 -20.68 4.24 -21.36
N VAL A 124 -20.62 2.98 -21.78
CA VAL A 124 -20.56 2.39 -23.16
C VAL A 124 -19.80 3.12 -24.30
N ASP A 125 -19.57 4.42 -24.24
CA ASP A 125 -18.91 5.18 -25.31
C ASP A 125 -17.48 5.65 -24.94
N ALA A 126 -17.19 5.99 -23.69
CA ALA A 126 -15.91 6.65 -23.38
C ALA A 126 -14.67 5.75 -23.59
N TRP A 127 -14.71 4.50 -23.14
CA TRP A 127 -13.58 3.55 -23.24
C TRP A 127 -13.56 2.76 -24.56
N HIS A 128 -14.72 2.60 -25.19
CA HIS A 128 -14.86 1.93 -26.48
C HIS A 128 -14.44 2.83 -27.66
N ASN A 129 -14.55 4.16 -27.49
CA ASN A 129 -14.07 5.13 -28.48
C ASN A 129 -12.55 5.37 -28.43
N LEU A 130 -11.84 4.87 -27.40
CA LEU A 130 -10.38 4.98 -27.35
C LEU A 130 -9.75 4.05 -28.39
N SER A 131 -8.73 4.56 -29.08
CA SER A 131 -7.90 3.74 -29.97
C SER A 131 -7.12 2.67 -29.19
N PHE A 132 -6.61 1.64 -29.88
CA PHE A 132 -5.76 0.62 -29.25
C PHE A 132 -4.53 1.27 -28.59
N ALA A 133 -3.86 2.16 -29.33
CA ALA A 133 -2.67 2.88 -28.85
C ALA A 133 -2.98 3.76 -27.62
N THR A 134 -4.11 4.45 -27.61
CA THR A 134 -4.54 5.27 -26.47
C THR A 134 -4.73 4.44 -25.21
N CYS A 135 -5.32 3.24 -25.32
CA CYS A 135 -5.44 2.34 -24.18
C CYS A 135 -4.09 1.83 -23.66
N ILE A 136 -3.15 1.51 -24.55
CA ILE A 136 -1.77 1.15 -24.16
C ILE A 136 -1.09 2.30 -23.42
N GLN A 137 -1.24 3.53 -23.91
CA GLN A 137 -0.69 4.72 -23.24
C GLN A 137 -1.29 4.90 -21.84
N HIS A 138 -2.60 4.73 -21.68
CA HIS A 138 -3.24 4.81 -20.36
C HIS A 138 -2.78 3.68 -19.42
N ILE A 139 -2.60 2.46 -19.92
CA ILE A 139 -1.99 1.36 -19.15
C ILE A 139 -0.60 1.77 -18.66
N GLY A 140 0.24 2.33 -19.54
CA GLY A 140 1.56 2.84 -19.19
C GLY A 140 1.51 3.90 -18.08
N THR A 141 0.66 4.92 -18.23
CA THR A 141 0.48 5.98 -17.23
C THR A 141 0.04 5.44 -15.87
N ARG A 142 -0.91 4.51 -15.84
CA ARG A 142 -1.39 3.91 -14.57
C ARG A 142 -0.35 3.00 -13.95
N THR A 143 0.37 2.22 -14.75
CA THR A 143 1.49 1.40 -14.29
C THR A 143 2.59 2.26 -13.67
N HIS A 144 2.91 3.41 -14.28
CA HIS A 144 3.86 4.37 -13.73
C HIS A 144 3.38 4.95 -12.38
N ALA A 145 2.10 5.29 -12.25
CA ALA A 145 1.54 5.73 -10.98
C ALA A 145 1.62 4.64 -9.89
N LEU A 146 1.37 3.37 -10.26
CA LEU A 146 1.52 2.21 -9.37
C LEU A 146 2.95 2.06 -8.83
N MET A 147 3.98 2.36 -9.64
CA MET A 147 5.38 2.32 -9.19
C MET A 147 5.67 3.27 -8.01
N GLY A 148 4.93 4.38 -7.91
CA GLY A 148 5.08 5.34 -6.82
C GLY A 148 4.62 4.82 -5.45
N PHE A 149 3.95 3.67 -5.38
CA PHE A 149 3.36 3.17 -4.14
C PHE A 149 4.40 2.97 -3.05
N SER A 150 5.49 2.27 -3.36
CA SER A 150 6.55 1.95 -2.39
C SER A 150 7.16 3.20 -1.76
N THR A 151 7.37 4.25 -2.56
CA THR A 151 7.87 5.54 -2.08
C THR A 151 6.90 6.21 -1.11
N GLN A 152 5.61 6.25 -1.44
CA GLN A 152 4.58 6.85 -0.57
C GLN A 152 4.33 6.02 0.70
N ALA A 153 4.42 4.70 0.57
CA ALA A 153 4.23 3.75 1.67
C ALA A 153 5.39 3.76 2.68
N LYS A 154 6.58 4.23 2.28
CA LYS A 154 7.78 4.23 3.13
C LYS A 154 7.57 4.91 4.47
N GLU A 155 6.90 6.05 4.51
CA GLU A 155 6.68 6.77 5.77
C GLU A 155 5.80 5.97 6.75
N PHE A 156 4.85 5.18 6.24
CA PHE A 156 4.04 4.29 7.08
C PHE A 156 4.86 3.13 7.63
N MET A 157 5.78 2.58 6.82
CA MET A 157 6.70 1.54 7.28
C MET A 157 7.64 2.07 8.36
N ASP A 158 8.25 3.24 8.14
CA ASP A 158 9.16 3.87 9.09
C ASP A 158 8.46 4.14 10.44
N ARG A 159 7.23 4.68 10.40
CA ARG A 159 6.41 4.89 11.59
C ARG A 159 6.03 3.58 12.28
N ALA A 160 5.62 2.56 11.52
CA ALA A 160 5.27 1.25 12.06
C ALA A 160 6.45 0.60 12.80
N VAL A 161 7.67 0.72 12.26
CA VAL A 161 8.90 0.26 12.92
C VAL A 161 9.16 1.03 14.22
N ILE A 162 9.07 2.36 14.19
CA ILE A 162 9.28 3.22 15.37
C ILE A 162 8.27 2.91 16.48
N ASN A 163 7.02 2.66 16.11
CA ASN A 163 5.91 2.41 17.02
C ASN A 163 5.80 0.94 17.47
N GLY A 164 6.56 0.03 16.85
CA GLY A 164 6.46 -1.42 17.09
C GLY A 164 5.17 -2.05 16.55
N ASP A 165 4.50 -1.40 15.58
CA ASP A 165 3.29 -1.88 14.93
C ASP A 165 3.64 -2.81 13.75
N TYR A 166 4.04 -4.02 14.07
CA TYR A 166 4.41 -5.02 13.07
C TYR A 166 3.23 -5.45 12.18
N ASN A 167 1.99 -5.31 12.66
CA ASN A 167 0.82 -5.64 11.84
C ASN A 167 0.68 -4.67 10.67
N SER A 168 0.77 -3.36 10.93
CA SER A 168 0.79 -2.34 9.87
C SER A 168 2.00 -2.49 8.96
N LEU A 169 3.18 -2.80 9.51
CA LEU A 169 4.38 -3.04 8.70
C LEU A 169 4.19 -4.21 7.72
N HIS A 170 3.64 -5.34 8.19
CA HIS A 170 3.36 -6.50 7.36
C HIS A 170 2.33 -6.20 6.28
N LEU A 171 1.22 -5.54 6.66
CA LEU A 171 0.18 -5.15 5.71
C LEU A 171 0.75 -4.28 4.58
N VAL A 172 1.54 -3.26 4.91
CA VAL A 172 2.15 -2.38 3.91
C VAL A 172 3.15 -3.15 3.03
N THR A 173 3.93 -4.05 3.63
CA THR A 173 4.89 -4.89 2.89
C THR A 173 4.18 -5.79 1.88
N ASP A 174 3.08 -6.43 2.26
CA ASP A 174 2.29 -7.28 1.37
C ASP A 174 1.68 -6.46 0.22
N CYS A 175 1.17 -5.25 0.50
CA CYS A 175 0.70 -4.33 -0.53
C CYS A 175 1.80 -3.94 -1.53
N ILE A 176 3.01 -3.63 -1.03
CA ILE A 176 4.16 -3.32 -1.89
C ILE A 176 4.45 -4.51 -2.79
N TYR A 177 4.55 -5.71 -2.22
CA TYR A 177 4.82 -6.92 -2.98
C TYR A 177 3.77 -7.15 -4.07
N GLN A 178 2.48 -7.10 -3.72
CA GLN A 178 1.40 -7.36 -4.67
C GLN A 178 1.38 -6.34 -5.83
N ILE A 179 1.55 -5.05 -5.53
CA ILE A 179 1.62 -3.99 -6.55
C ILE A 179 2.87 -4.15 -7.41
N SER A 180 4.03 -4.46 -6.82
CA SER A 180 5.28 -4.68 -7.56
C SER A 180 5.18 -5.88 -8.52
N GLN A 181 4.52 -6.96 -8.13
CA GLN A 181 4.28 -8.12 -9.00
C GLN A 181 3.42 -7.76 -10.21
N LEU A 182 2.37 -6.96 -10.00
CA LEU A 182 1.53 -6.46 -11.09
C LEU A 182 2.32 -5.54 -12.04
N VAL A 183 3.07 -4.58 -11.49
CA VAL A 183 3.90 -3.66 -12.27
C VAL A 183 4.93 -4.42 -13.11
N ALA A 184 5.64 -5.38 -12.52
CA ALA A 184 6.63 -6.18 -13.21
C ALA A 184 5.99 -6.98 -14.37
N LEU A 185 4.84 -7.60 -14.14
CA LEU A 185 4.10 -8.32 -15.18
C LEU A 185 3.77 -7.42 -16.36
N ILE A 186 3.31 -6.18 -16.11
CA ILE A 186 2.96 -5.25 -17.19
C ILE A 186 4.21 -4.78 -17.93
N GLN A 187 5.25 -4.35 -17.22
CA GLN A 187 6.46 -3.78 -17.83
C GLN A 187 7.23 -4.77 -18.71
N ILE A 188 7.19 -6.06 -18.39
CA ILE A 188 7.80 -7.11 -19.22
C ILE A 188 7.15 -7.17 -20.62
N HIS A 189 5.87 -6.83 -20.74
CA HIS A 189 5.08 -7.04 -21.96
C HIS A 189 4.61 -5.76 -22.63
N ILE A 190 4.54 -4.66 -21.89
CA ILE A 190 4.15 -3.34 -22.34
C ILE A 190 5.21 -2.37 -21.78
N PRO A 191 6.41 -2.35 -22.38
CA PRO A 191 7.44 -1.41 -21.96
C PRO A 191 6.89 0.01 -22.16
N ALA A 192 6.96 0.81 -21.11
CA ALA A 192 6.68 2.23 -21.26
C ALA A 192 7.76 2.83 -22.16
N ASP A 193 7.37 3.59 -23.18
CA ASP A 193 8.33 4.44 -23.88
C ASP A 193 9.00 5.35 -22.84
N PRO A 194 10.34 5.51 -22.86
CA PRO A 194 10.97 6.56 -22.09
C PRO A 194 10.30 7.88 -22.52
N LEU A 195 9.71 8.59 -21.56
CA LEU A 195 9.22 9.96 -21.76
C LEU A 195 10.25 10.70 -22.64
N PRO A 196 9.84 11.39 -23.72
CA PRO A 196 10.78 12.18 -24.48
C PRO A 196 11.47 13.11 -23.49
N SER A 197 12.79 12.93 -23.34
CA SER A 197 13.58 13.80 -22.49
C SER A 197 13.24 15.21 -22.92
N LEU A 198 12.84 16.06 -21.97
CA LEU A 198 12.68 17.50 -22.22
C LEU A 198 14.03 18.00 -22.74
N ALA A 199 14.22 17.99 -24.06
CA ALA A 199 15.41 18.54 -24.66
C ALA A 199 15.42 20.02 -24.27
N PRO A 200 16.52 20.55 -23.72
CA PRO A 200 16.59 21.96 -23.39
C PRO A 200 16.30 22.76 -24.66
N PRO A 201 15.58 23.88 -24.56
CA PRO A 201 15.24 24.70 -25.72
C PRO A 201 16.55 25.07 -26.42
N GLN A 202 16.67 24.66 -27.70
CA GLN A 202 17.79 25.10 -28.53
C GLN A 202 17.67 26.61 -28.68
N SER A 203 18.52 27.33 -27.96
CA SER A 203 18.70 28.77 -28.11
C SER A 203 19.00 29.06 -29.57
N LEU A 204 18.05 29.70 -30.24
CA LEU A 204 18.20 30.28 -31.56
C LEU A 204 19.39 31.25 -31.54
N LEU A 205 20.54 30.79 -32.05
CA LEU A 205 21.62 31.67 -32.50
C LEU A 205 21.12 32.41 -33.75
N HIS A 206 20.45 33.55 -33.53
CA HIS A 206 20.32 34.55 -34.58
C HIS A 206 21.67 35.24 -34.74
N GLY A 207 22.28 34.99 -35.89
CA GLY A 207 23.49 35.68 -36.33
C GLY A 207 23.25 37.17 -36.47
N ALA A 208 24.19 37.94 -35.91
CA ALA A 208 24.42 39.32 -36.31
C ALA A 208 25.47 39.30 -37.43
N LEU A 209 25.03 39.69 -38.64
CA LEU A 209 25.87 40.33 -39.64
C LEU A 209 25.40 41.77 -39.76
#